data_AF-A0A0H5RSE5-F1
#
_entry.id   AF-A0A0H5RSE5-F1
#
_cell.length_a   1.000
_cell.length_b   1.000
_cell.length_c   1.000
_cell.angle_alpha   90.00
_cell.angle_beta   90.00
_cell.angle_gamma   90.00
#
_symmetry.space_group_name_H-M   'P 1'
#
loop_
_entity.id
_entity.type
_entity.pdbx_description
1 polymer ?
#
loop_
_entity_poly.entity_id
_entity_poly.type
_entity_poly.pdbx_seq_one_letter_code
_entity_poly.pdbx_strand_id
1 'polypeptide(L)'
;MPTKDRPKALNTLGTLAHHPDLARAYFTFNGHLLLGTTLTERQREIVVMRVAAVRKSSYEWYQHLFVARDAGLTDEEVGRIAYGPDSPLWSPLEAALIRSVDEMILDGGISTATWQVLATEFDTRQLLDLVFTAGGYDILARLFKSFELTMDDDIPDLMSRYHELYPAQGRCASD
;
A
#
# COMPACT_ATOMS: atom_id res chain seq x y z
N MET A 1 -12.89 -2.52 11.57
CA MET A 1 -12.69 -3.72 10.72
C MET A 1 -12.62 -4.94 11.61
N PRO A 2 -13.15 -6.10 11.21
CA PRO A 2 -12.91 -7.32 11.96
C PRO A 2 -11.40 -7.59 11.96
N THR A 3 -10.79 -7.59 13.14
CA THR A 3 -9.34 -7.76 13.35
C THR A 3 -8.90 -9.23 13.31
N LYS A 4 -9.81 -10.14 12.98
CA LYS A 4 -9.53 -11.56 12.96
C LYS A 4 -8.76 -11.90 11.69
N ASP A 5 -7.65 -12.61 11.85
CA ASP A 5 -6.77 -13.04 10.76
C ASP A 5 -6.21 -11.86 9.93
N ARG A 6 -6.00 -10.68 10.54
CA ARG A 6 -5.36 -9.52 9.93
C ARG A 6 -4.23 -8.97 10.80
N PRO A 7 -3.17 -8.41 10.20
CA PRO A 7 -2.11 -7.74 10.94
C PRO A 7 -2.66 -6.67 11.89
N LYS A 8 -2.14 -6.63 13.12
CA LYS A 8 -2.64 -5.71 14.16
C LYS A 8 -1.91 -4.37 14.22
N ALA A 9 -0.76 -4.24 13.56
CA ALA A 9 0.09 -3.05 13.60
C ALA A 9 0.46 -2.60 15.04
N LEU A 10 0.63 -3.54 15.99
CA LEU A 10 0.81 -3.22 17.42
C LEU A 10 2.10 -2.45 17.68
N ASN A 11 3.17 -2.78 16.99
CA ASN A 11 4.45 -2.08 17.12
C ASN A 11 4.33 -0.63 16.62
N THR A 12 3.64 -0.38 15.51
CA THR A 12 3.36 0.98 15.04
C THR A 12 2.54 1.78 16.06
N LEU A 13 1.46 1.18 16.57
CA LEU A 13 0.59 1.82 17.58
C LEU A 13 1.37 2.11 18.88
N GLY A 14 2.20 1.16 19.32
CA GLY A 14 3.06 1.29 20.49
C GLY A 14 4.10 2.40 20.33
N THR A 15 4.75 2.49 19.17
CA THR A 15 5.69 3.59 18.86
C THR A 15 4.99 4.95 18.93
N LEU A 16 3.82 5.10 18.32
CA LEU A 16 3.09 6.37 18.31
C LEU A 16 2.49 6.72 19.68
N ALA A 17 2.19 5.73 20.52
CA ALA A 17 1.67 5.95 21.88
C ALA A 17 2.64 6.72 22.80
N HIS A 18 3.93 6.76 22.48
CA HIS A 18 4.91 7.60 23.17
C HIS A 18 4.67 9.12 22.97
N HIS A 19 3.85 9.52 21.98
CA HIS A 19 3.46 10.91 21.77
C HIS A 19 1.97 11.02 21.39
N PRO A 20 1.04 11.03 22.37
CA PRO A 20 -0.40 10.97 22.13
C PRO A 20 -0.96 12.10 21.25
N ASP A 21 -0.45 13.33 21.40
CA ASP A 21 -0.91 14.47 20.59
C ASP A 21 -0.52 14.33 19.11
N LEU A 22 0.72 13.90 18.83
CA LEU A 22 1.16 13.57 17.48
C LEU A 22 0.36 12.40 16.92
N ALA A 23 0.17 11.34 17.71
CA ALA A 23 -0.59 10.17 17.31
C ALA A 23 -2.03 10.55 16.90
N ARG A 24 -2.71 11.42 17.66
CA ARG A 24 -4.05 11.89 17.33
C ARG A 24 -4.11 12.63 16.00
N ALA A 25 -3.17 13.56 15.76
CA ALA A 25 -3.10 14.30 14.51
C ALA A 25 -2.80 13.35 13.33
N TYR A 26 -1.82 12.47 13.51
CA TYR A 26 -1.44 11.47 12.52
C TYR A 26 -2.59 10.53 12.17
N PHE A 27 -3.28 9.93 13.16
CA PHE A 27 -4.38 9.02 12.90
C PHE A 27 -5.60 9.70 12.27
N THR A 28 -5.79 11.00 12.50
CA THR A 28 -6.81 11.77 11.79
C THR A 28 -6.47 11.87 10.30
N PHE A 29 -5.22 12.22 9.98
CA PHE A 29 -4.74 12.29 8.60
C PHE A 29 -4.72 10.91 7.92
N ASN A 30 -4.09 9.91 8.54
CA ASN A 30 -4.00 8.55 8.02
C ASN A 30 -5.39 7.89 7.90
N GLY A 31 -6.32 8.25 8.80
CA GLY A 31 -7.72 7.82 8.70
C GLY A 31 -8.41 8.33 7.43
N HIS A 32 -8.10 9.55 6.96
CA HIS A 32 -8.56 10.03 5.65
C HIS A 32 -7.97 9.18 4.52
N LEU A 33 -6.66 8.94 4.52
CA LEU A 33 -6.01 8.14 3.47
C LEU A 33 -6.60 6.73 3.36
N LEU A 34 -6.97 6.13 4.49
CA LEU A 34 -7.55 4.78 4.56
C LEU A 34 -9.03 4.74 4.22
N LEU A 35 -9.84 5.66 4.76
CA LEU A 35 -11.31 5.53 4.76
C LEU A 35 -12.03 6.69 4.08
N GLY A 36 -11.43 7.88 4.06
CA GLY A 36 -12.01 9.10 3.47
C GLY A 36 -11.57 9.38 2.03
N THR A 37 -10.59 8.62 1.54
CA THR A 37 -10.03 8.73 0.19
C THR A 37 -11.06 8.48 -0.90
N THR A 38 -10.89 9.14 -2.03
CA THR A 38 -11.65 8.93 -3.27
C THR A 38 -11.05 7.85 -4.18
N LEU A 39 -9.88 7.32 -3.83
CA LEU A 39 -9.32 6.15 -4.50
C LEU A 39 -10.09 4.88 -4.11
N THR A 40 -10.24 3.96 -5.05
CA THR A 40 -10.70 2.61 -4.71
C THR A 40 -9.68 1.90 -3.81
N GLU A 41 -10.13 0.92 -3.02
CA GLU A 41 -9.21 0.14 -2.17
C GLU A 41 -8.07 -0.48 -2.99
N ARG A 42 -8.37 -1.05 -4.16
CA ARG A 42 -7.36 -1.58 -5.07
C ARG A 42 -6.32 -0.54 -5.48
N GLN A 43 -6.76 0.65 -5.91
CA GLN A 43 -5.84 1.73 -6.31
C GLN A 43 -4.99 2.19 -5.14
N ARG A 44 -5.57 2.34 -3.95
CA ARG A 44 -4.85 2.68 -2.72
C ARG A 44 -3.79 1.63 -2.40
N GLU A 45 -4.14 0.34 -2.42
CA GLU A 45 -3.17 -0.72 -2.08
C GLU A 45 -2.08 -0.87 -3.16
N ILE A 46 -2.35 -0.59 -4.44
CA ILE A 46 -1.28 -0.48 -5.46
C ILE A 46 -0.27 0.60 -5.07
N VAL A 47 -0.75 1.77 -4.66
CA VAL A 47 0.11 2.90 -4.24
C VAL A 47 0.91 2.52 -3.00
N VAL A 48 0.25 2.04 -1.94
CA VAL A 48 0.91 1.71 -0.66
C VAL A 48 1.92 0.56 -0.81
N MET A 49 1.54 -0.52 -1.48
CA MET A 49 2.46 -1.64 -1.72
C MET A 49 3.66 -1.19 -2.58
N ARG A 50 3.46 -0.26 -3.52
CA ARG A 50 4.58 0.31 -4.28
C ARG A 50 5.49 1.17 -3.40
N VAL A 51 4.95 2.01 -2.52
CA VAL A 51 5.75 2.78 -1.54
C VAL A 51 6.63 1.82 -0.73
N ALA A 52 6.03 0.76 -0.18
CA ALA A 52 6.73 -0.25 0.60
C ALA A 52 7.85 -0.93 -0.21
N ALA A 53 7.62 -1.27 -1.48
CA ALA A 53 8.63 -1.85 -2.36
C ALA A 53 9.80 -0.89 -2.63
N VAL A 54 9.52 0.35 -3.05
CA VAL A 54 10.55 1.35 -3.39
C VAL A 54 11.38 1.72 -2.16
N ARG A 55 10.75 1.85 -0.98
CA ARG A 55 11.43 2.09 0.29
C ARG A 55 12.08 0.87 0.91
N LYS A 56 11.86 -0.33 0.35
CA LYS A 56 12.30 -1.61 0.93
C LYS A 56 11.80 -1.78 2.37
N SER A 57 10.57 -1.34 2.63
CA SER A 57 9.91 -1.39 3.93
C SER A 57 9.20 -2.73 4.10
N SER A 58 9.91 -3.73 4.64
CA SER A 58 9.31 -5.05 4.90
C SER A 58 8.12 -4.97 5.83
N TYR A 59 8.20 -4.13 6.87
CA TYR A 59 7.10 -3.95 7.82
C TYR A 59 5.83 -3.51 7.10
N GLU A 60 5.89 -2.43 6.33
CA GLU A 60 4.73 -1.91 5.60
C GLU A 60 4.21 -2.90 4.57
N TRP A 61 5.12 -3.57 3.85
CA TRP A 61 4.77 -4.60 2.88
C TRP A 61 3.91 -5.71 3.49
N TYR A 62 4.32 -6.28 4.63
CA TYR A 62 3.56 -7.37 5.27
C TYR A 62 2.27 -6.89 5.93
N GLN A 63 2.22 -5.67 6.48
CA GLN A 63 0.98 -5.08 6.99
C GLN A 63 -0.06 -4.93 5.88
N HIS A 64 0.38 -4.49 4.70
CA HIS A 64 -0.51 -4.20 3.58
C HIS A 64 -0.79 -5.39 2.66
N LEU A 65 0.02 -6.46 2.68
CA LEU A 65 -0.20 -7.64 1.84
C LEU A 65 -1.62 -8.21 1.99
N PHE A 66 -2.12 -8.35 3.22
CA PHE A 66 -3.46 -8.88 3.48
C PHE A 66 -4.55 -7.91 3.02
N VAL A 67 -4.33 -6.60 3.18
CA VAL A 67 -5.27 -5.57 2.72
C VAL A 67 -5.30 -5.53 1.18
N ALA A 68 -4.16 -5.65 0.52
CA ALA A 68 -4.04 -5.77 -0.92
C ALA A 68 -4.82 -6.97 -1.46
N ARG A 69 -4.67 -8.13 -0.81
CA ARG A 69 -5.43 -9.34 -1.15
C ARG A 69 -6.94 -9.17 -0.97
N ASP A 70 -7.35 -8.52 0.11
CA ASP A 70 -8.77 -8.23 0.36
C ASP A 70 -9.35 -7.25 -0.65
N ALA A 71 -8.52 -6.30 -1.13
CA ALA A 71 -8.85 -5.38 -2.22
C ALA A 71 -8.85 -6.04 -3.62
N GLY A 72 -8.64 -7.36 -3.68
CA GLY A 72 -8.72 -8.16 -4.92
C GLY A 72 -7.42 -8.19 -5.73
N LEU A 73 -6.29 -7.76 -5.19
CA LEU A 73 -5.00 -7.98 -5.84
C LEU A 73 -4.62 -9.47 -5.75
N THR A 74 -4.16 -10.03 -6.86
CA THR A 74 -3.61 -11.39 -6.91
C THR A 74 -2.15 -11.42 -6.47
N ASP A 75 -1.60 -12.59 -6.14
CA ASP A 75 -0.19 -12.72 -5.76
C ASP A 75 0.72 -12.38 -6.94
N GLU A 76 0.25 -12.65 -8.16
CA GLU A 76 0.92 -12.24 -9.38
C GLU A 76 0.98 -10.71 -9.47
N GLU A 77 -0.13 -10.01 -9.26
CA GLU A 77 -0.17 -8.55 -9.26
C GLU A 77 0.68 -7.94 -8.13
N VAL A 78 0.67 -8.53 -6.94
CA VAL A 78 1.59 -8.15 -5.85
C VAL A 78 3.05 -8.30 -6.28
N GLY A 79 3.40 -9.40 -6.96
CA GLY A 79 4.72 -9.60 -7.54
C GLY A 79 5.06 -8.54 -8.60
N ARG A 80 4.09 -8.16 -9.44
CA ARG A 80 4.27 -7.09 -10.43
C ARG A 80 4.44 -5.71 -9.79
N ILE A 81 3.77 -5.43 -8.66
CA ILE A 81 3.96 -4.18 -7.89
C ILE A 81 5.41 -4.11 -7.36
N ALA A 82 5.94 -5.23 -6.86
CA ALA A 82 7.36 -5.31 -6.47
C ALA A 82 8.30 -5.07 -7.67
N TYR A 83 7.97 -5.62 -8.84
CA TYR A 83 8.74 -5.39 -10.07
C TYR A 83 8.73 -3.92 -10.50
N GLY A 84 7.55 -3.30 -10.57
CA GLY A 84 7.37 -1.88 -10.88
C GLY A 84 6.56 -1.60 -12.14
N PRO A 85 6.61 -0.35 -12.65
CA PRO A 85 5.67 0.14 -13.66
C PRO A 85 5.88 -0.49 -15.04
N ASP A 86 7.06 -1.07 -15.28
CA ASP A 86 7.42 -1.73 -16.53
C ASP A 86 7.06 -3.23 -16.55
N SER A 87 6.36 -3.72 -15.52
CA SER A 87 5.82 -5.07 -15.53
C SER A 87 4.77 -5.21 -16.64
N PRO A 88 4.70 -6.35 -17.34
CA PRO A 88 3.69 -6.55 -18.38
C PRO A 88 2.28 -6.61 -17.77
N LEU A 89 1.27 -6.37 -18.62
CA LEU A 89 -0.16 -6.57 -18.32
C LEU A 89 -0.77 -5.59 -17.32
N TRP A 90 -0.09 -4.50 -16.96
CA TRP A 90 -0.76 -3.37 -16.32
C TRP A 90 -1.70 -2.66 -17.29
N SER A 91 -2.85 -2.23 -16.78
CA SER A 91 -3.61 -1.18 -17.46
C SER A 91 -2.79 0.13 -17.50
N PRO A 92 -3.05 1.04 -18.46
CA PRO A 92 -2.35 2.33 -18.50
C PRO A 92 -2.45 3.11 -17.19
N LEU A 93 -3.61 3.07 -16.51
CA LEU A 93 -3.83 3.73 -15.24
C LEU A 93 -3.00 3.10 -14.10
N GLU A 94 -2.98 1.77 -13.97
CA GLU A 94 -2.22 1.09 -12.92
C GLU A 94 -0.71 1.27 -13.10
N ALA A 95 -0.22 1.21 -14.35
CA ALA A 95 1.18 1.53 -14.64
C ALA A 95 1.52 2.98 -14.26
N ALA A 96 0.62 3.93 -14.52
CA ALA A 96 0.79 5.33 -14.14
C ALA A 96 0.75 5.55 -12.62
N LEU A 97 -0.12 4.83 -11.89
CA LEU A 97 -0.13 4.84 -10.42
C LEU A 97 1.22 4.39 -9.86
N ILE A 98 1.72 3.23 -10.30
CA ILE A 98 3.00 2.68 -9.85
C ILE A 98 4.15 3.63 -10.20
N ARG A 99 4.18 4.16 -11.42
CA ARG A 99 5.22 5.11 -11.87
C ARG A 99 5.18 6.40 -11.06
N SER A 100 3.99 6.91 -10.76
CA SER A 100 3.85 8.14 -9.98
C SER A 100 4.46 8.01 -8.58
N VAL A 101 4.35 6.83 -7.95
CA VAL A 101 4.99 6.55 -6.67
C VAL A 101 6.51 6.57 -6.79
N ASP A 102 7.07 5.93 -7.83
CA ASP A 102 8.51 5.93 -8.10
C ASP A 102 9.04 7.36 -8.27
N GLU A 103 8.42 8.14 -9.16
CA GLU A 103 8.80 9.53 -9.46
C GLU A 103 8.70 10.42 -8.21
N MET A 104 7.62 10.29 -7.42
CA MET A 104 7.48 11.07 -6.18
C MET A 104 8.56 10.74 -5.14
N ILE A 105 8.88 9.45 -4.98
CA ILE A 105 9.81 9.00 -3.94
C ILE A 105 11.28 9.22 -4.33
N LEU A 106 11.61 9.00 -5.60
CA LEU A 106 12.98 9.04 -6.11
C LEU A 106 13.36 10.42 -6.64
N ASP A 107 12.43 11.09 -7.35
CA ASP A 107 12.69 12.35 -8.05
C ASP A 107 12.02 13.56 -7.37
N GLY A 108 11.11 13.32 -6.43
CA GLY A 108 10.45 14.37 -5.64
C GLY A 108 9.18 14.95 -6.25
N GLY A 109 8.68 14.41 -7.36
CA GLY A 109 7.43 14.85 -7.98
C GLY A 109 7.02 14.02 -9.18
N ILE A 110 5.72 14.01 -9.50
CA ILE A 110 5.17 13.29 -10.65
C ILE A 110 5.55 14.04 -11.95
N SER A 111 6.05 13.31 -12.94
CA SER A 111 6.41 13.87 -14.24
C SER A 111 5.16 14.30 -15.03
N THR A 112 5.32 15.26 -15.96
CA THR A 112 4.21 15.71 -16.82
C THR A 112 3.58 14.57 -17.61
N ALA A 113 4.38 13.62 -18.09
CA ALA A 113 3.89 12.49 -18.87
C ALA A 113 3.01 11.55 -18.02
N THR A 114 3.47 11.22 -16.81
CA THR A 114 2.69 10.39 -15.87
C THR A 114 1.43 11.13 -15.42
N TRP A 115 1.54 12.42 -15.11
CA TRP A 115 0.40 13.26 -14.71
C TRP A 115 -0.69 13.31 -15.78
N GLN A 116 -0.31 13.44 -17.06
CA GLN A 116 -1.27 13.46 -18.16
C GLN A 116 -2.09 12.17 -18.24
N VAL A 117 -1.46 11.00 -18.07
CA VAL A 117 -2.18 9.71 -18.05
C VAL A 117 -3.11 9.61 -16.84
N LEU A 118 -2.67 10.04 -15.66
CA LEU A 118 -3.53 10.03 -14.47
C LEU A 118 -4.74 10.95 -14.65
N ALA A 119 -4.53 12.14 -15.22
CA ALA A 119 -5.58 13.14 -15.40
C ALA A 119 -6.61 12.80 -16.50
N THR A 120 -6.44 11.73 -17.28
CA THR A 120 -7.50 11.24 -18.17
C THR A 120 -8.58 10.46 -17.43
N GLU A 121 -8.22 9.83 -16.30
CA GLU A 121 -9.11 8.96 -15.54
C GLU A 121 -9.50 9.54 -14.18
N PHE A 122 -8.65 10.40 -13.60
CA PHE A 122 -8.83 10.95 -12.26
C PHE A 122 -9.25 12.41 -12.26
N ASP A 123 -10.20 12.72 -11.38
CA ASP A 123 -10.52 14.10 -11.02
C ASP A 123 -9.47 14.70 -10.07
N THR A 124 -9.59 16.00 -9.78
CA THR A 124 -8.67 16.71 -8.89
C THR A 124 -8.61 16.11 -7.48
N ARG A 125 -9.73 15.56 -6.96
CA ARG A 125 -9.76 14.98 -5.61
C ARG A 125 -8.99 13.66 -5.59
N GLN A 126 -9.14 12.82 -6.61
CA GLN A 126 -8.40 11.57 -6.76
C GLN A 126 -6.91 11.81 -6.97
N LEU A 127 -6.53 12.83 -7.74
CA LEU A 127 -5.12 13.21 -7.91
C LEU A 127 -4.51 13.69 -6.58
N LEU A 128 -5.25 14.47 -5.78
CA LEU A 128 -4.79 14.86 -4.44
C LEU A 128 -4.68 13.64 -3.52
N ASP A 129 -5.68 12.77 -3.49
CA ASP A 129 -5.66 11.57 -2.65
C ASP A 129 -4.52 10.62 -3.04
N LEU A 130 -4.18 10.50 -4.33
CA LEU A 130 -2.99 9.78 -4.80
C LEU A 130 -1.70 10.33 -4.19
N VAL A 131 -1.47 11.64 -4.35
CA VAL A 131 -0.26 12.30 -3.85
C VAL A 131 -0.16 12.17 -2.32
N PHE A 132 -1.26 12.42 -1.60
CA PHE A 132 -1.27 12.33 -0.13
C PHE A 132 -1.20 10.89 0.38
N THR A 133 -1.71 9.91 -0.36
CA THR A 133 -1.52 8.49 -0.03
C THR A 133 -0.06 8.11 -0.17
N ALA A 134 0.55 8.36 -1.34
CA ALA A 134 1.96 8.03 -1.56
C ALA A 134 2.88 8.72 -0.53
N GLY A 135 2.69 10.02 -0.29
CA GLY A 135 3.48 10.77 0.69
C GLY A 135 3.21 10.36 2.15
N GLY A 136 1.96 10.07 2.51
CA GLY A 136 1.58 9.66 3.86
C GLY A 136 2.20 8.31 4.25
N TYR A 137 2.20 7.37 3.33
CA TYR A 137 2.86 6.07 3.51
C TYR A 137 4.39 6.18 3.42
N ASP A 138 4.93 7.10 2.62
CA ASP A 138 6.37 7.40 2.63
C ASP A 138 6.87 7.86 4.01
N ILE A 139 6.10 8.71 4.68
CA ILE A 139 6.39 9.13 6.06
C ILE A 139 6.43 7.93 7.01
N LEU A 140 5.50 6.98 6.83
CA LEU A 140 5.40 5.80 7.68
C LEU A 140 6.56 4.82 7.42
N ALA A 141 6.91 4.57 6.16
CA ALA A 141 8.09 3.78 5.79
C ALA A 141 9.38 4.36 6.41
N ARG A 142 9.51 5.69 6.43
CA ARG A 142 10.64 6.39 7.07
C ARG A 142 10.61 6.24 8.59
N LEU A 143 9.43 6.33 9.22
CA LEU A 143 9.27 6.08 10.64
C LEU A 143 9.75 4.66 10.99
N PHE A 144 9.31 3.64 10.26
CA PHE A 144 9.72 2.25 10.47
C PHE A 144 11.24 2.09 10.32
N LYS A 145 11.83 2.72 9.31
CA LYS A 145 13.27 2.67 9.09
C LYS A 145 14.05 3.39 10.20
N SER A 146 13.61 4.56 10.63
CA SER A 146 14.28 5.39 11.63
C SER A 146 14.24 4.77 13.03
N PHE A 147 13.16 4.09 13.38
CA PHE A 147 13.03 3.40 14.67
C PHE A 147 13.43 1.92 14.61
N GLU A 148 13.93 1.44 13.47
CA GLU A 148 14.28 0.03 13.24
C GLU A 148 13.16 -0.92 13.69
N LEU A 149 11.92 -0.57 13.32
CA LEU A 149 10.74 -1.22 13.86
C LEU A 149 10.71 -2.70 13.48
N THR A 150 10.61 -3.57 14.48
CA THR A 150 10.52 -5.01 14.28
C THR A 150 9.14 -5.41 13.77
N MET A 151 9.06 -6.50 13.04
CA MET A 151 7.78 -7.07 12.60
C MET A 151 6.89 -7.37 13.81
N ASP A 152 5.57 -7.22 13.66
CA ASP A 152 4.63 -7.68 14.67
C ASP A 152 4.65 -9.20 14.79
N ASP A 153 4.49 -9.71 16.02
CA ASP A 153 4.55 -11.14 16.34
C ASP A 153 3.42 -11.97 15.70
N ASP A 154 2.34 -11.33 15.24
CA ASP A 154 1.23 -12.00 14.56
C ASP A 154 1.50 -12.25 13.07
N ILE A 155 2.42 -11.51 12.46
CA ILE A 155 2.75 -11.67 11.03
C ILE A 155 3.26 -13.08 10.69
N PRO A 156 4.20 -13.70 11.44
CA PRO A 156 4.64 -15.06 11.14
C PRO A 156 3.50 -16.10 11.16
N ASP A 157 2.58 -16.00 12.12
CA ASP A 157 1.41 -16.89 12.20
C ASP A 157 0.48 -16.70 11.00
N LEU A 158 0.15 -15.45 10.69
CA LEU A 158 -0.68 -15.09 9.54
C LEU A 158 -0.08 -15.60 8.22
N MET A 159 1.24 -15.44 8.05
CA MET A 159 1.96 -15.92 6.87
C MET A 159 1.97 -17.45 6.78
N SER A 160 2.08 -18.16 7.91
CA SER A 160 2.02 -19.63 7.93
C SER A 160 0.68 -20.17 7.41
N ARG A 161 -0.39 -19.38 7.57
CA ARG A 161 -1.76 -19.69 7.15
C ARG A 161 -2.19 -18.95 5.89
N TYR A 162 -1.27 -18.29 5.19
CA TYR A 162 -1.59 -17.41 4.05
C TYR A 162 -2.39 -18.12 2.95
N HIS A 163 -2.01 -19.34 2.59
CA HIS A 163 -2.71 -20.13 1.57
C HIS A 163 -4.08 -20.65 2.03
N GLU A 164 -4.32 -20.75 3.34
CA GLU A 164 -5.65 -21.06 3.87
C GLU A 164 -6.58 -19.86 3.78
N LEU A 165 -6.03 -18.66 4.04
CA LEU A 165 -6.76 -17.39 3.96
C LEU A 165 -7.05 -16.97 2.51
N TYR A 166 -6.11 -17.27 1.60
CA TYR A 166 -6.16 -16.93 0.18
C TYR A 166 -5.85 -18.16 -0.67
N PRO A 167 -6.78 -19.13 -0.75
CA PRO A 167 -6.58 -20.32 -1.57
C PRO A 167 -6.37 -19.92 -3.03
N ALA A 168 -5.42 -20.58 -3.70
CA ALA A 168 -5.24 -20.41 -5.13
C ALA A 168 -6.58 -20.70 -5.82
N GLN A 169 -7.07 -19.76 -6.62
CA GLN A 169 -8.23 -20.02 -7.47
C GLN A 169 -7.89 -21.23 -8.33
N GLY A 170 -8.62 -22.32 -8.12
CA GLY A 170 -8.41 -23.56 -8.86
C GLY A 170 -8.37 -23.24 -10.34
N ARG A 171 -7.35 -23.76 -11.05
CA ARG A 171 -7.41 -23.86 -12.51
C ARG A 171 -8.79 -24.42 -12.82
N CYS A 172 -9.59 -23.73 -13.63
CA CYS A 172 -10.82 -24.31 -14.17
C CYS A 172 -10.49 -25.74 -14.58
N ALA A 173 -11.17 -26.70 -13.97
CA ALA A 173 -11.20 -28.05 -14.49
C ALA A 173 -11.85 -27.92 -15.87
N SER A 174 -11.01 -27.86 -16.89
CA SER A 174 -11.41 -28.15 -18.25
C SER A 174 -11.60 -29.66 -18.30
N ASP A 175 -12.86 -30.10 -18.28
CA ASP A 175 -13.34 -31.35 -18.89
C ASP A 175 -14.85 -31.18 -19.17
#